data_AF-A0A1E8BMA1-F1
#
_entry.id   AF-A0A1E8BMA1-F1
#
_cell.length_a   1.000
_cell.length_b   1.000
_cell.length_c   1.000
_cell.angle_alpha   90.00
_cell.angle_beta   90.00
_cell.angle_gamma   90.00
#
_symmetry.space_group_name_H-M   'P 1'
#
loop_
_entity.id
_entity.type
_entity.pdbx_description
1 polymer ?
#
loop_
_entity_poly.entity_id
_entity_poly.type
_entity_poly.pdbx_seq_one_letter_code
_entity_poly.pdbx_strand_id
1 'polypeptide(L)'
;MLRRFDYYDASVRDLRNGSKSKAEVLDSIKDIYKVFDKIEKIYAPQKHKEEQKEIEKATGKLRETFGEIEKLFNDKGFSLETDKEILDKANTKLEEAKHIWKPTFDKLRSEVSGGTTTDKPSSTTSSSSGSISANPTTGSQAQTDKSQAKTGVFVGTIGTSEELGISYGNMQKNIKDGTEIIGNWGIDYGSGVKTTLVLKGDKTFESYANGSYPNKDNYLTGTYTVDVPSFQLALKITKAVKDGQEVKLTNDSVMYKLQNYDGNTLQIYHMDDNVRIRYVKQ
;
A
#
# COMPACT_ATOMS: atom_id res chain seq x y z
N MET A 1 -4.64 5.34 -5.41
CA MET A 1 -4.27 5.31 -6.84
C MET A 1 -2.87 5.82 -7.15
N LEU A 2 -2.53 7.09 -6.85
CA LEU A 2 -1.29 7.74 -7.34
C LEU A 2 -0.02 6.88 -7.12
N ARG A 3 0.05 6.16 -6.01
CA ARG A 3 1.16 5.24 -5.72
C ARG A 3 1.28 4.03 -6.65
N ARG A 4 0.16 3.54 -7.21
CA ARG A 4 0.17 2.48 -8.24
C ARG A 4 0.75 3.00 -9.54
N PHE A 5 0.44 4.26 -9.87
CA PHE A 5 1.07 4.96 -11.00
C PHE A 5 2.58 5.12 -10.76
N ASP A 6 2.98 5.60 -9.59
CA ASP A 6 4.41 5.75 -9.25
C ASP A 6 5.14 4.39 -9.26
N TYR A 7 4.47 3.31 -8.86
CA TYR A 7 5.03 1.97 -8.93
C TYR A 7 5.18 1.45 -10.36
N TYR A 8 4.21 1.74 -11.23
CA TYR A 8 4.34 1.45 -12.66
C TYR A 8 5.51 2.24 -13.28
N ASP A 9 5.61 3.56 -13.01
CA ASP A 9 6.71 4.41 -13.48
C ASP A 9 8.08 3.87 -13.05
N ALA A 10 8.18 3.48 -11.77
CA ALA A 10 9.38 2.84 -11.25
C ALA A 10 9.67 1.52 -11.95
N SER A 11 8.65 0.70 -12.20
CA SER A 11 8.82 -0.60 -12.86
C SER A 11 9.29 -0.46 -14.31
N VAL A 12 8.80 0.55 -15.04
CA VAL A 12 9.30 0.86 -16.40
C VAL A 12 10.75 1.34 -16.37
N ARG A 13 11.12 2.19 -15.39
CA ARG A 13 12.50 2.63 -15.21
C ARG A 13 13.42 1.45 -14.86
N ASP A 14 13.00 0.57 -13.98
CA ASP A 14 13.79 -0.59 -13.57
C ASP A 14 13.93 -1.62 -14.71
N LEU A 15 12.90 -1.75 -15.57
CA LEU A 15 12.98 -2.51 -16.82
C LEU A 15 14.06 -1.94 -17.76
N ARG A 16 14.09 -0.61 -17.95
CA ARG A 16 15.12 0.07 -18.76
C ARG A 16 16.53 -0.17 -18.23
N ASN A 17 16.66 -0.33 -16.92
CA ASN A 17 17.93 -0.61 -16.24
C ASN A 17 18.25 -2.11 -16.15
N GLY A 18 17.45 -2.98 -16.77
CA GLY A 18 17.61 -4.44 -16.73
C GLY A 18 17.36 -5.09 -15.36
N SER A 19 16.84 -4.33 -14.40
CA SER A 19 16.60 -4.78 -13.02
C SER A 19 15.20 -5.36 -12.80
N LYS A 20 14.30 -5.24 -13.79
CA LYS A 20 12.99 -5.89 -13.82
C LYS A 20 12.70 -6.51 -15.18
N SER A 21 11.84 -7.52 -15.17
CA SER A 21 11.32 -8.20 -16.35
C SER A 21 10.04 -7.53 -16.90
N LYS A 22 9.69 -7.86 -18.16
CA LYS A 22 8.41 -7.45 -18.77
C LYS A 22 7.20 -7.92 -17.96
N ALA A 23 7.27 -9.13 -17.41
CA ALA A 23 6.20 -9.71 -16.61
C ALA A 23 5.89 -8.87 -15.37
N GLU A 24 6.92 -8.37 -14.68
CA GLU A 24 6.74 -7.53 -13.50
C GLU A 24 6.12 -6.16 -13.82
N VAL A 25 6.39 -5.61 -15.00
CA VAL A 25 5.71 -4.40 -15.48
C VAL A 25 4.24 -4.69 -15.81
N LEU A 26 3.95 -5.81 -16.49
CA LEU A 26 2.58 -6.25 -16.77
C LEU A 26 1.78 -6.48 -15.48
N ASP A 27 2.40 -7.03 -14.43
CA ASP A 27 1.73 -7.21 -13.14
C ASP A 27 1.41 -5.88 -12.47
N SER A 28 2.24 -4.84 -12.65
CA SER A 28 1.92 -3.49 -12.19
C SER A 28 0.70 -2.90 -12.92
N ILE A 29 0.53 -3.19 -14.22
CA ILE A 29 -0.63 -2.78 -15.01
C ILE A 29 -1.90 -3.52 -14.54
N LYS A 30 -1.81 -4.83 -14.28
CA LYS A 30 -2.95 -5.61 -13.75
C LYS A 30 -3.45 -5.05 -12.41
N ASP A 31 -2.54 -4.63 -11.53
CA ASP A 31 -2.94 -4.01 -10.26
C ASP A 31 -3.65 -2.65 -10.46
N ILE A 32 -3.24 -1.88 -11.47
CA ILE A 32 -3.93 -0.64 -11.88
C ILE A 32 -5.34 -0.92 -12.39
N TYR A 33 -5.53 -1.94 -13.25
CA TYR A 33 -6.85 -2.32 -13.75
C TYR A 33 -7.84 -2.68 -12.65
N LYS A 34 -7.39 -3.37 -11.58
CA LYS A 34 -8.25 -3.65 -10.42
C LYS A 34 -8.83 -2.38 -9.80
N VAL A 35 -8.12 -1.25 -9.87
CA VAL A 35 -8.63 0.03 -9.36
C VAL A 35 -9.51 0.72 -10.40
N PHE A 36 -9.18 0.64 -11.69
CA PHE A 36 -10.06 1.13 -12.75
C PHE A 36 -11.44 0.49 -12.69
N ASP A 37 -11.49 -0.84 -12.53
CA ASP A 37 -12.74 -1.60 -12.40
C ASP A 37 -13.55 -1.16 -11.17
N LYS A 38 -12.89 -0.70 -10.10
CA LYS A 38 -13.57 -0.16 -8.91
C LYS A 38 -14.12 1.23 -9.19
N ILE A 39 -13.35 2.10 -9.84
CA ILE A 39 -13.75 3.47 -10.20
C ILE A 39 -14.98 3.46 -11.11
N GLU A 40 -14.97 2.62 -12.13
CA GLU A 40 -16.06 2.49 -13.12
C GLU A 40 -17.36 1.94 -12.50
N LYS A 41 -17.30 1.36 -11.29
CA LYS A 41 -18.47 0.87 -10.55
C LYS A 41 -19.02 1.88 -9.53
N ILE A 42 -18.39 3.05 -9.39
CA ILE A 42 -18.83 4.06 -8.42
C ILE A 42 -20.06 4.79 -8.96
N TYR A 43 -21.18 4.65 -8.25
CA TYR A 43 -22.34 5.52 -8.45
C TYR A 43 -22.18 6.79 -7.61
N ALA A 44 -21.61 7.84 -8.21
CA ALA A 44 -21.35 9.08 -7.50
C ALA A 44 -22.66 9.83 -7.15
N PRO A 45 -22.77 10.42 -5.94
CA PRO A 45 -23.86 11.33 -5.60
C PRO A 45 -23.93 12.52 -6.55
N GLN A 46 -25.10 13.13 -6.70
CA GLN A 46 -25.32 14.24 -7.64
C GLN A 46 -24.30 15.39 -7.48
N LYS A 47 -23.85 15.66 -6.25
CA LYS A 47 -22.83 16.67 -5.91
C LYS A 47 -21.46 16.40 -6.56
N HIS A 48 -21.13 15.14 -6.87
CA HIS A 48 -19.82 14.71 -7.37
C HIS A 48 -19.88 14.04 -8.74
N LYS A 49 -21.01 14.17 -9.44
CA LYS A 49 -21.26 13.46 -10.69
C LYS A 49 -20.33 13.89 -11.83
N GLU A 50 -20.02 15.18 -11.91
CA GLU A 50 -19.10 15.69 -12.94
C GLU A 50 -17.65 15.31 -12.62
N GLU A 51 -17.23 15.39 -11.35
CA GLU A 51 -15.91 14.92 -10.93
C GLU A 51 -15.70 13.43 -11.21
N GLN A 52 -16.72 12.60 -10.95
CA GLN A 52 -16.68 11.18 -11.27
C GLN A 52 -16.55 10.94 -12.78
N LYS A 53 -17.28 11.71 -13.61
CA LYS A 53 -17.20 11.60 -15.07
C LYS A 53 -15.82 11.98 -15.62
N GLU A 54 -15.16 12.98 -15.03
CA GLU A 54 -13.78 13.34 -15.40
C GLU A 54 -12.78 12.25 -15.01
N ILE A 55 -12.93 11.67 -13.81
CA ILE A 55 -12.12 10.53 -13.37
C ILE A 55 -12.32 9.33 -14.30
N GLU A 56 -13.56 8.99 -14.66
CA GLU A 56 -13.89 7.89 -15.58
C GLU A 56 -13.30 8.12 -16.97
N LYS A 57 -13.38 9.35 -17.50
CA LYS A 57 -12.78 9.70 -18.79
C LYS A 57 -11.25 9.53 -18.77
N ALA A 58 -10.60 9.97 -17.70
CA ALA A 58 -9.16 9.77 -17.52
C ALA A 58 -8.80 8.29 -17.33
N THR A 59 -9.66 7.52 -16.63
CA THR A 59 -9.54 6.06 -16.48
C THR A 59 -9.58 5.35 -17.83
N GLY A 60 -10.56 5.66 -18.68
CA GLY A 60 -10.69 5.07 -20.01
C GLY A 60 -9.46 5.31 -20.89
N LYS A 61 -8.96 6.55 -20.93
CA LYS A 61 -7.73 6.88 -21.68
C LYS A 61 -6.50 6.11 -21.20
N LEU A 62 -6.34 5.97 -19.89
CA LEU A 62 -5.24 5.17 -19.33
C LEU A 62 -5.41 3.70 -19.64
N ARG A 63 -6.64 3.17 -19.59
CA ARG A 63 -6.91 1.76 -19.92
C ARG A 63 -6.54 1.45 -21.37
N GLU A 64 -6.89 2.31 -22.32
CA GLU A 64 -6.47 2.20 -23.72
C GLU A 64 -4.95 2.18 -23.85
N THR A 65 -4.28 3.12 -23.16
CA THR A 65 -2.83 3.28 -23.19
C THR A 65 -2.10 2.07 -22.61
N PHE A 66 -2.55 1.54 -21.47
CA PHE A 66 -2.00 0.32 -20.91
C PHE A 66 -2.28 -0.91 -21.78
N GLY A 67 -3.43 -0.95 -22.46
CA GLY A 67 -3.72 -1.98 -23.46
C GLY A 67 -2.74 -1.97 -24.64
N GLU A 68 -2.26 -0.79 -25.07
CA GLU A 68 -1.18 -0.69 -26.07
C GLU A 68 0.13 -1.30 -25.54
N ILE A 69 0.48 -1.03 -24.27
CA ILE A 69 1.69 -1.58 -23.63
C ILE A 69 1.60 -3.09 -23.44
N GLU A 70 0.43 -3.60 -23.04
CA GLU A 70 0.24 -5.04 -22.88
C GLU A 70 0.41 -5.77 -24.21
N LYS A 71 -0.16 -5.26 -25.29
CA LYS A 71 0.05 -5.82 -26.64
C LYS A 71 1.52 -5.79 -27.03
N LEU A 72 2.17 -4.66 -26.78
CA LEU A 72 3.59 -4.45 -27.07
C LEU A 72 4.47 -5.46 -26.32
N PHE A 73 4.22 -5.67 -25.02
CA PHE A 73 5.05 -6.55 -24.19
C PHE A 73 4.83 -8.03 -24.48
N ASN A 74 3.65 -8.38 -24.99
CA ASN A 74 3.32 -9.71 -25.47
C ASN A 74 3.85 -9.97 -26.89
N ASP A 75 4.35 -8.95 -27.60
CA ASP A 75 5.03 -9.13 -28.88
C ASP A 75 6.42 -9.73 -28.67
N LYS A 76 6.74 -10.74 -29.48
CA LYS A 76 8.07 -11.38 -29.53
C LYS A 76 9.13 -10.43 -30.08
N GLY A 77 8.73 -9.41 -30.85
CA GLY A 77 9.61 -8.40 -31.45
C GLY A 77 9.94 -7.22 -30.55
N PHE A 78 9.42 -7.16 -29.32
CA PHE A 78 9.64 -6.02 -28.44
C PHE A 78 11.13 -5.75 -28.18
N SER A 79 11.51 -4.49 -28.33
CA SER A 79 12.84 -3.95 -28.08
C SER A 79 12.73 -2.62 -27.35
N LEU A 80 13.53 -2.45 -26.29
CA LEU A 80 13.55 -1.22 -25.50
C LEU A 80 13.98 -0.01 -26.32
N GLU A 81 14.89 -0.20 -27.28
CA GLU A 81 15.37 0.84 -28.18
C GLU A 81 14.28 1.30 -29.16
N THR A 82 13.51 0.37 -29.72
CA THR A 82 12.53 0.65 -30.78
C THR A 82 11.19 1.14 -30.21
N ASP A 83 10.81 0.63 -29.03
CA ASP A 83 9.46 0.82 -28.49
C ASP A 83 9.39 1.85 -27.35
N LYS A 84 10.49 2.58 -27.14
CA LYS A 84 10.60 3.62 -26.10
C LYS A 84 9.51 4.67 -26.20
N GLU A 85 9.15 5.08 -27.42
CA GLU A 85 8.14 6.12 -27.65
C GLU A 85 6.75 5.72 -27.13
N ILE A 86 6.39 4.44 -27.26
CA ILE A 86 5.11 3.92 -26.74
C ILE A 86 5.11 3.96 -25.20
N LEU A 87 6.24 3.57 -24.58
CA LEU A 87 6.41 3.65 -23.13
C LEU A 87 6.39 5.12 -22.63
N ASP A 88 7.02 6.05 -23.35
CA ASP A 88 7.03 7.47 -22.99
C ASP A 88 5.65 8.13 -23.18
N LYS A 89 4.90 7.74 -24.23
CA LYS A 89 3.49 8.15 -24.42
C LYS A 89 2.63 7.71 -23.24
N ALA A 90 2.86 6.50 -22.72
CA ALA A 90 2.14 6.02 -21.56
C ALA A 90 2.44 6.81 -20.29
N ASN A 91 3.70 7.11 -20.03
CA ASN A 91 4.10 7.94 -18.89
C ASN A 91 3.52 9.36 -19.01
N THR A 92 3.47 9.93 -20.22
CA THR A 92 2.84 11.24 -20.46
C THR A 92 1.34 11.21 -20.14
N LYS A 93 0.63 10.19 -20.60
CA LYS A 93 -0.81 10.00 -20.31
C LYS A 93 -1.06 9.75 -18.83
N LEU A 94 -0.14 9.08 -18.15
CA LEU A 94 -0.16 8.88 -16.71
C LEU A 94 -0.05 10.20 -15.94
N GLU A 95 0.87 11.07 -16.33
CA GLU A 95 1.02 12.40 -15.73
C GLU A 95 -0.21 13.29 -15.97
N GLU A 96 -0.79 13.25 -17.19
CA GLU A 96 -2.08 13.92 -17.47
C GLU A 96 -3.18 13.44 -16.53
N ALA A 97 -3.28 12.12 -16.30
CA ALA A 97 -4.25 11.56 -15.39
C ALA A 97 -3.97 11.91 -13.92
N LYS A 98 -2.69 11.91 -13.48
CA LYS A 98 -2.30 12.38 -12.14
C LYS A 98 -2.76 13.83 -11.91
N HIS A 99 -2.68 14.68 -12.93
CA HIS A 99 -3.12 16.09 -12.85
C HIS A 99 -4.64 16.23 -12.67
N ILE A 100 -5.43 15.31 -13.19
CA ILE A 100 -6.90 15.27 -12.99
C ILE A 100 -7.24 14.64 -11.64
N TRP A 101 -6.58 13.53 -11.29
CA TRP A 101 -6.99 12.70 -10.17
C TRP A 101 -6.58 13.30 -8.83
N LYS A 102 -5.36 13.87 -8.75
CA LYS A 102 -4.84 14.40 -7.48
C LYS A 102 -5.74 15.52 -6.92
N PRO A 103 -6.10 16.57 -7.67
CA PRO A 103 -6.98 17.62 -7.15
C PRO A 103 -8.36 17.10 -6.74
N THR A 104 -8.93 16.18 -7.52
CA THR A 104 -10.26 15.63 -7.25
C THR A 104 -10.27 14.78 -5.98
N PHE A 105 -9.30 13.88 -5.81
CA PHE A 105 -9.19 13.10 -4.58
C PHE A 105 -8.80 13.93 -3.36
N ASP A 106 -7.95 14.95 -3.52
CA ASP A 106 -7.62 15.89 -2.43
C ASP A 106 -8.87 16.66 -1.96
N LYS A 107 -9.71 17.13 -2.90
CA LYS A 107 -11.00 17.76 -2.61
C LYS A 107 -11.96 16.81 -1.89
N LEU A 108 -12.16 15.60 -2.40
CA LEU A 108 -13.03 14.61 -1.75
C LEU A 108 -12.54 14.26 -0.34
N ARG A 109 -11.22 14.14 -0.15
CA ARG A 109 -10.62 13.85 1.15
C ARG A 109 -10.80 14.99 2.14
N SER A 110 -10.71 16.24 1.71
CA SER A 110 -10.93 17.39 2.58
C SER A 110 -12.39 17.52 3.01
N GLU A 111 -13.34 17.18 2.14
CA GLU A 111 -14.77 17.12 2.48
C GLU A 111 -15.08 16.04 3.52
N VAL A 112 -14.44 14.87 3.43
CA VAL A 112 -14.58 13.80 4.44
C VAL A 112 -13.87 14.17 5.75
N SER A 113 -12.74 14.87 5.68
CA SER A 113 -11.97 15.30 6.86
C SER A 113 -12.60 16.51 7.57
N GLY A 114 -13.38 17.32 6.86
CA GLY A 114 -14.12 18.49 7.39
C GLY A 114 -15.28 18.14 8.33
N GLY A 115 -15.59 16.85 8.52
CA GLY A 115 -16.56 16.37 9.50
C GLY A 115 -15.99 16.14 10.91
N THR A 116 -14.68 16.30 11.11
CA THR A 116 -14.06 16.20 12.45
C THR A 116 -13.56 17.57 12.87
N THR A 117 -14.35 18.27 13.67
CA THR A 117 -13.89 19.44 14.43
C THR A 117 -12.68 19.03 15.27
N THR A 118 -11.51 19.43 14.83
CA THR A 118 -10.32 19.50 15.68
C THR A 118 -9.71 20.87 15.45
N ASP A 119 -9.58 21.59 16.55
CA ASP A 119 -9.30 23.01 16.60
C ASP A 119 -8.04 23.39 15.81
N LYS A 120 -8.20 24.46 15.03
CA LYS A 120 -7.13 25.18 14.35
C LYS A 120 -6.20 25.83 15.40
N PRO A 121 -4.88 25.56 15.41
CA PRO A 121 -3.96 26.46 16.06
C PRO A 121 -3.78 27.67 15.14
N SER A 122 -4.20 28.84 15.64
CA SER A 122 -3.86 30.14 15.08
C SER A 122 -2.34 30.30 15.05
N SER A 123 -1.77 30.50 13.85
CA SER A 123 -0.39 30.96 13.71
C SER A 123 -0.34 32.47 13.99
N THR A 124 0.31 32.86 15.08
CA THR A 124 0.79 34.23 15.26
C THR A 124 2.28 34.17 15.55
N THR A 125 3.03 34.69 14.59
CA THR A 125 4.48 34.85 14.54
C THR A 125 4.93 35.78 15.67
N SER A 126 5.96 35.39 16.42
CA SER A 126 6.90 36.36 16.97
C SER A 126 8.29 35.74 17.11
N SER A 127 9.24 36.46 16.54
CA SER A 127 10.67 36.22 16.48
C SER A 127 11.37 36.56 17.79
N SER A 128 12.36 35.76 18.18
CA SER A 128 13.57 36.32 18.80
C SER A 128 14.75 35.33 18.71
N SER A 129 15.89 35.94 18.42
CA SER A 129 17.22 35.41 18.14
C SER A 129 17.99 34.94 19.37
N GLY A 130 18.81 33.90 19.21
CA GLY A 130 19.84 33.51 20.18
C GLY A 130 20.73 32.38 19.64
N SER A 131 21.94 32.73 19.22
CA SER A 131 22.98 31.85 18.67
C SER A 131 23.87 31.23 19.76
N ILE A 132 24.09 29.91 19.78
CA ILE A 132 25.31 29.25 20.32
C ILE A 132 25.65 27.96 19.52
N SER A 133 26.96 27.74 19.42
CA SER A 133 27.80 26.83 18.62
C SER A 133 27.85 25.33 19.01
N ALA A 134 28.04 24.50 17.98
CA ALA A 134 28.84 23.26 17.80
C ALA A 134 28.89 22.06 18.80
N ASN A 135 28.60 20.90 18.18
CA ASN A 135 29.28 19.57 18.24
C ASN A 135 28.85 18.49 19.28
N PRO A 136 29.14 17.18 19.01
CA PRO A 136 28.12 16.13 18.94
C PRO A 136 28.26 15.11 20.07
N THR A 137 27.17 14.51 20.51
CA THR A 137 27.27 13.35 21.41
C THR A 137 26.15 12.36 21.14
N THR A 138 26.59 11.19 20.70
CA THR A 138 25.91 9.90 20.75
C THR A 138 25.04 9.74 22.00
N GLY A 139 23.75 9.50 21.79
CA GLY A 139 22.83 9.07 22.83
C GLY A 139 21.60 8.45 22.20
N SER A 140 21.50 7.12 22.30
CA SER A 140 20.26 6.38 22.05
C SER A 140 19.14 7.01 22.88
N GLN A 141 18.22 7.70 22.22
CA GLN A 141 16.95 8.07 22.82
C GLN A 141 15.83 7.40 22.03
N ALA A 142 15.10 6.56 22.75
CA ALA A 142 13.87 5.94 22.33
C ALA A 142 12.93 7.02 21.77
N GLN A 143 12.68 6.96 20.46
CA GLN A 143 11.81 7.91 19.80
C GLN A 143 10.36 7.40 19.87
N THR A 144 9.78 7.57 21.06
CA THR A 144 8.34 7.62 21.28
C THR A 144 7.81 8.92 20.67
N ASP A 145 7.39 8.86 19.41
CA ASP A 145 6.39 9.74 18.78
C ASP A 145 6.11 9.22 17.37
N LYS A 146 5.51 8.02 17.28
CA LYS A 146 5.05 7.47 16.00
C LYS A 146 3.54 7.67 15.90
N SER A 147 3.12 8.59 15.05
CA SER A 147 1.71 8.79 14.72
C SER A 147 1.13 7.46 14.19
N GLN A 148 0.04 7.02 14.82
CA GLN A 148 -0.64 5.77 14.52
C GLN A 148 -1.59 5.99 13.34
N ALA A 149 -1.36 5.33 12.20
CA ALA A 149 -2.36 5.28 11.13
C ALA A 149 -3.35 4.14 11.40
N LYS A 150 -4.65 4.46 11.42
CA LYS A 150 -5.73 3.47 11.33
C LYS A 150 -5.93 3.12 9.86
N THR A 151 -5.47 1.94 9.47
CA THR A 151 -6.20 1.19 8.44
C THR A 151 -7.46 0.65 9.10
N GLY A 152 -8.54 0.38 8.37
CA GLY A 152 -9.77 -0.17 8.95
C GLY A 152 -9.63 -1.49 9.74
N VAL A 153 -8.41 -2.03 9.87
CA VAL A 153 -8.06 -3.31 10.52
C VAL A 153 -6.82 -3.24 11.42
N PHE A 154 -5.84 -2.38 11.12
CA PHE A 154 -4.55 -2.30 11.82
C PHE A 154 -4.18 -0.89 12.24
N VAL A 155 -3.52 -0.81 13.40
CA VAL A 155 -2.71 0.34 13.84
C VAL A 155 -1.24 -0.01 13.57
N GLY A 156 -0.64 0.62 12.56
CA GLY A 156 0.76 0.43 12.20
C GLY A 156 1.62 1.65 12.57
N THR A 157 2.92 1.42 12.75
CA THR A 157 3.89 2.51 12.95
C THR A 157 4.19 3.19 11.61
N ILE A 158 3.97 4.50 11.54
CA ILE A 158 4.37 5.33 10.40
C ILE A 158 5.88 5.60 10.51
N GLY A 159 6.63 5.36 9.44
CA GLY A 159 8.06 5.64 9.33
C GLY A 159 8.51 5.68 7.86
N THR A 160 9.69 6.24 7.59
CA THR A 160 10.24 6.34 6.23
C THR A 160 10.79 5.00 5.70
N SER A 161 11.10 4.94 4.40
CA SER A 161 11.68 3.76 3.72
C SER A 161 12.97 3.27 4.37
N GLU A 162 13.83 4.20 4.81
CA GLU A 162 15.14 3.94 5.40
C GLU A 162 15.05 3.54 6.87
N GLU A 163 14.13 4.12 7.65
CA GLU A 163 13.91 3.77 9.06
C GLU A 163 13.32 2.37 9.27
N LEU A 164 12.70 1.80 8.22
CA LEU A 164 11.97 0.54 8.30
C LEU A 164 12.62 -0.60 7.52
N GLY A 165 13.89 -0.52 7.12
CA GLY A 165 14.68 -1.70 6.70
C GLY A 165 14.02 -2.57 5.63
N ILE A 166 13.46 -1.95 4.59
CA ILE A 166 12.96 -2.66 3.40
C ILE A 166 14.14 -3.40 2.77
N SER A 167 13.99 -4.70 2.48
CA SER A 167 15.07 -5.51 1.91
C SER A 167 14.52 -6.51 0.89
N TYR A 168 14.65 -6.17 -0.39
CA TYR A 168 14.27 -7.06 -1.48
C TYR A 168 15.22 -8.26 -1.61
N GLY A 169 16.50 -8.08 -1.23
CA GLY A 169 17.45 -9.19 -1.18
C GLY A 169 17.04 -10.26 -0.16
N ASN A 170 16.53 -9.85 1.01
CA ASN A 170 15.98 -10.79 1.99
C ASN A 170 14.76 -11.53 1.44
N MET A 171 13.86 -10.82 0.76
CA MET A 171 12.68 -11.39 0.12
C MET A 171 13.05 -12.50 -0.88
N GLN A 172 13.93 -12.20 -1.85
CA GLN A 172 14.38 -13.17 -2.87
C GLN A 172 15.14 -14.35 -2.26
N LYS A 173 15.92 -14.10 -1.21
CA LYS A 173 16.68 -15.14 -0.53
C LYS A 173 15.78 -16.10 0.25
N ASN A 174 14.74 -15.59 0.92
CA ASN A 174 14.04 -16.32 1.97
C ASN A 174 12.60 -16.74 1.62
N ILE A 175 11.98 -16.16 0.59
CA ILE A 175 10.66 -16.60 0.11
C ILE A 175 10.84 -17.37 -1.19
N LYS A 176 10.50 -18.66 -1.19
CA LYS A 176 10.59 -19.54 -2.37
C LYS A 176 9.22 -19.82 -2.96
N ASP A 177 8.27 -20.23 -2.14
CA ASP A 177 6.91 -20.57 -2.56
C ASP A 177 5.81 -19.85 -1.76
N GLY A 178 6.21 -19.02 -0.78
CA GLY A 178 5.29 -18.26 0.05
C GLY A 178 4.70 -19.05 1.21
N THR A 179 5.13 -20.30 1.44
CA THR A 179 4.82 -21.04 2.67
C THR A 179 5.68 -20.59 3.84
N GLU A 180 6.82 -19.95 3.59
CA GLU A 180 7.76 -19.56 4.64
C GLU A 180 7.16 -18.51 5.59
N ILE A 181 6.21 -17.70 5.10
CA ILE A 181 5.54 -16.68 5.91
C ILE A 181 4.48 -17.25 6.87
N ILE A 182 4.22 -18.56 6.85
CA ILE A 182 3.32 -19.23 7.82
C ILE A 182 3.86 -19.00 9.23
N GLY A 183 2.97 -18.58 10.13
CA GLY A 183 3.32 -18.33 11.52
C GLY A 183 2.40 -17.36 12.23
N ASN A 184 2.67 -17.18 13.52
CA ASN A 184 2.09 -16.16 14.36
C ASN A 184 2.97 -14.92 14.30
N TRP A 185 2.34 -13.78 14.02
CA TRP A 185 3.01 -12.52 13.76
C TRP A 185 2.45 -11.46 14.70
N GLY A 186 3.34 -10.86 15.48
CA GLY A 186 2.99 -9.84 16.47
C GLY A 186 3.63 -8.49 16.21
N ILE A 187 3.00 -7.44 16.71
CA ILE A 187 3.51 -6.08 16.71
C ILE A 187 4.10 -5.79 18.09
N ASP A 188 5.30 -5.21 18.13
CA ASP A 188 5.86 -4.68 19.36
C ASP A 188 5.25 -3.31 19.67
N TYR A 189 4.52 -3.24 20.78
CA TYR A 189 3.88 -2.01 21.26
C TYR A 189 4.74 -1.26 22.30
N GLY A 190 6.01 -1.64 22.49
CA GLY A 190 6.90 -1.12 23.53
C GLY A 190 6.64 -1.69 24.93
N SER A 191 5.44 -2.22 25.16
CA SER A 191 5.07 -3.01 26.35
C SER A 191 5.21 -4.52 26.14
N GLY A 192 5.78 -4.92 25.00
CA GLY A 192 5.88 -6.32 24.57
C GLY A 192 5.25 -6.55 23.20
N VAL A 193 5.55 -7.73 22.65
CA VAL A 193 5.03 -8.17 21.36
C VAL A 193 3.67 -8.82 21.57
N LYS A 194 2.67 -8.42 20.76
CA LYS A 194 1.33 -9.01 20.80
C LYS A 194 0.93 -9.51 19.42
N THR A 195 0.49 -10.76 19.34
CA THR A 195 0.02 -11.39 18.10
C THR A 195 -1.19 -10.64 17.53
N THR A 196 -1.07 -10.26 16.26
CA THR A 196 -2.13 -9.55 15.52
C THR A 196 -2.47 -10.21 14.20
N LEU A 197 -1.59 -11.06 13.66
CA LEU A 197 -1.80 -11.78 12.41
C LEU A 197 -1.35 -13.24 12.58
N VAL A 198 -2.16 -14.18 12.10
CA VAL A 198 -1.82 -15.60 12.05
C VAL A 198 -2.03 -16.08 10.62
N LEU A 199 -0.97 -16.58 9.99
CA LEU A 199 -1.01 -17.18 8.65
C LEU A 199 -0.85 -18.70 8.80
N LYS A 200 -1.87 -19.46 8.40
CA LYS A 200 -1.93 -20.91 8.62
C LYS A 200 -1.52 -21.70 7.37
N GLY A 201 -1.13 -22.97 7.57
CA GLY A 201 -0.68 -23.85 6.49
C GLY A 201 -1.77 -24.25 5.49
N ASP A 202 -3.03 -24.22 5.92
CA ASP A 202 -4.22 -24.45 5.09
C ASP A 202 -4.63 -23.22 4.25
N LYS A 203 -3.76 -22.20 4.15
CA LYS A 203 -3.99 -20.94 3.45
C LYS A 203 -5.15 -20.10 4.01
N THR A 204 -5.52 -20.33 5.28
CA THR A 204 -6.40 -19.43 6.02
C THR A 204 -5.62 -18.46 6.90
N PHE A 205 -6.23 -17.32 7.24
CA PHE A 205 -5.63 -16.35 8.15
C PHE A 205 -6.59 -15.93 9.26
N GLU A 206 -6.02 -15.42 10.33
CA GLU A 206 -6.72 -14.73 11.40
C GLU A 206 -6.02 -13.40 11.69
N SER A 207 -6.80 -12.36 11.95
CA SER A 207 -6.30 -11.04 12.34
C SER A 207 -7.03 -10.55 13.58
N TYR A 208 -6.29 -9.97 14.52
CA TYR A 208 -6.77 -9.56 15.84
C TYR A 208 -6.48 -8.08 16.07
N ALA A 209 -7.51 -7.32 16.43
CA ALA A 209 -7.35 -5.90 16.70
C ALA A 209 -6.52 -5.67 17.97
N ASN A 210 -5.57 -4.72 17.93
CA ASN A 210 -4.80 -4.26 19.10
C ASN A 210 -4.11 -5.37 19.92
N GLY A 211 -3.74 -6.47 19.28
CA GLY A 211 -3.10 -7.60 19.95
C GLY A 211 -4.05 -8.36 20.89
N SER A 212 -5.36 -8.38 20.60
CA SER A 212 -6.37 -9.07 21.42
C SER A 212 -6.28 -10.59 21.39
N TYR A 213 -5.34 -11.17 20.64
CA TYR A 213 -5.19 -12.61 20.54
C TYR A 213 -5.13 -13.28 21.93
N PRO A 214 -5.86 -14.38 22.18
CA PRO A 214 -6.75 -15.10 21.24
C PRO A 214 -8.23 -14.65 21.27
N ASN A 215 -8.58 -13.55 21.95
CA ASN A 215 -9.95 -13.04 22.02
C ASN A 215 -10.46 -12.61 20.64
N LYS A 216 -11.65 -13.10 20.26
CA LYS A 216 -12.27 -12.93 18.93
C LYS A 216 -13.39 -11.88 18.88
N ASP A 217 -13.49 -11.00 19.88
CA ASP A 217 -14.49 -9.94 19.92
C ASP A 217 -14.22 -8.91 18.81
N ASN A 218 -12.96 -8.70 18.43
CA ASN A 218 -12.56 -7.79 17.33
C ASN A 218 -11.55 -8.50 16.41
N TYR A 219 -12.08 -9.20 15.41
CA TYR A 219 -11.36 -10.25 14.66
C TYR A 219 -11.79 -10.33 13.19
N LEU A 220 -10.83 -10.64 12.31
CA LEU A 220 -11.09 -10.98 10.91
C LEU A 220 -10.52 -12.35 10.57
N THR A 221 -11.15 -13.03 9.61
CA THR A 221 -10.62 -14.26 9.04
C THR A 221 -11.04 -14.46 7.60
N GLY A 222 -10.31 -15.36 6.93
CA GLY A 222 -10.60 -15.79 5.57
C GLY A 222 -9.42 -16.54 5.00
N THR A 223 -9.19 -16.37 3.70
CA THR A 223 -8.09 -17.03 2.99
C THR A 223 -7.02 -16.04 2.57
N TYR A 224 -5.81 -16.52 2.32
CA TYR A 224 -4.73 -15.71 1.78
C TYR A 224 -4.01 -16.39 0.63
N THR A 225 -3.44 -15.57 -0.24
CA THR A 225 -2.54 -16.01 -1.32
C THR A 225 -1.27 -15.18 -1.31
N VAL A 226 -0.15 -15.82 -1.61
CA VAL A 226 1.14 -15.15 -1.81
C VAL A 226 1.50 -15.27 -3.28
N ASP A 227 1.67 -14.14 -3.94
CA ASP A 227 2.22 -14.07 -5.28
C ASP A 227 3.73 -13.81 -5.16
N VAL A 228 4.52 -14.87 -5.29
CA VAL A 228 5.97 -14.83 -5.08
C VAL A 228 6.69 -13.94 -6.09
N PRO A 229 6.43 -14.03 -7.42
CA PRO A 229 7.07 -13.15 -8.40
C PRO A 229 6.94 -11.66 -8.10
N SER A 230 5.77 -11.21 -7.63
CA SER A 230 5.51 -9.79 -7.35
C SER A 230 5.62 -9.41 -5.87
N PHE A 231 5.94 -10.37 -5.00
CA PHE A 231 5.97 -10.26 -3.54
C PHE A 231 4.71 -9.60 -2.97
N GLN A 232 3.53 -10.11 -3.37
CA GLN A 232 2.24 -9.63 -2.88
C GLN A 232 1.56 -10.66 -1.96
N LEU A 233 0.98 -10.15 -0.88
CA LEU A 233 0.10 -10.91 0.02
C LEU A 233 -1.33 -10.38 -0.15
N ALA A 234 -2.21 -11.20 -0.71
CA ALA A 234 -3.64 -10.90 -0.79
C ALA A 234 -4.39 -11.62 0.33
N LEU A 235 -5.18 -10.88 1.09
CA LEU A 235 -6.12 -11.42 2.07
C LEU A 235 -7.53 -11.31 1.51
N LYS A 236 -8.25 -12.41 1.47
CA LYS A 236 -9.69 -12.47 1.16
C LYS A 236 -10.45 -12.73 2.46
N ILE A 237 -11.09 -11.69 2.99
CA ILE A 237 -11.84 -11.72 4.24
C ILE A 237 -13.20 -12.40 3.96
N THR A 238 -13.51 -13.44 4.72
CA THR A 238 -14.81 -14.12 4.65
C THR A 238 -15.69 -13.81 5.85
N LYS A 239 -15.10 -13.39 6.96
CA LYS A 239 -15.81 -13.04 8.19
C LYS A 239 -15.11 -11.93 8.96
N ALA A 240 -15.92 -11.01 9.49
CA ALA A 240 -15.50 -9.94 10.40
C ALA A 240 -16.38 -9.94 11.65
N VAL A 241 -15.75 -9.82 12.81
CA VAL A 241 -16.42 -9.69 14.11
C VAL A 241 -15.96 -8.39 14.74
N LYS A 242 -16.91 -7.59 15.23
CA LYS A 242 -16.68 -6.36 15.97
C LYS A 242 -17.53 -6.38 17.24
N ASP A 243 -16.89 -6.14 18.37
CA ASP A 243 -17.50 -6.20 19.71
C ASP A 243 -18.32 -7.49 19.93
N GLY A 244 -17.78 -8.63 19.48
CA GLY A 244 -18.38 -9.96 19.60
C GLY A 244 -19.47 -10.28 18.57
N GLN A 245 -19.85 -9.32 17.72
CA GLN A 245 -20.92 -9.51 16.73
C GLN A 245 -20.37 -9.54 15.31
N GLU A 246 -20.92 -10.43 14.48
CA GLU A 246 -20.57 -10.48 13.07
C GLU A 246 -21.06 -9.24 12.33
N VAL A 247 -20.19 -8.63 11.54
CA VAL A 247 -20.49 -7.41 10.79
C VAL A 247 -20.42 -7.65 9.30
N LYS A 248 -21.26 -6.94 8.54
CA LYS A 248 -21.26 -7.00 7.08
C LYS A 248 -19.95 -6.42 6.53
N LEU A 249 -19.31 -7.16 5.65
CA LEU A 249 -18.11 -6.72 4.93
C LEU A 249 -18.48 -5.70 3.86
N THR A 250 -17.81 -4.55 3.89
CA THR A 250 -17.87 -3.54 2.81
C THR A 250 -16.72 -3.70 1.81
N ASN A 251 -15.60 -4.25 2.26
CA ASN A 251 -14.48 -4.69 1.44
C ASN A 251 -14.04 -6.07 1.95
N ASP A 252 -14.00 -7.05 1.05
CA ASP A 252 -13.65 -8.44 1.35
C ASP A 252 -12.23 -8.80 0.88
N SER A 253 -11.48 -7.84 0.35
CA SER A 253 -10.12 -8.08 -0.14
C SER A 253 -9.16 -6.95 0.23
N VAL A 254 -8.00 -7.33 0.75
CA VAL A 254 -6.91 -6.43 1.13
C VAL A 254 -5.62 -6.93 0.51
N MET A 255 -4.85 -6.04 -0.10
CA MET A 255 -3.60 -6.37 -0.78
C MET A 255 -2.43 -5.66 -0.10
N TYR A 256 -1.39 -6.43 0.22
CA TYR A 256 -0.16 -5.92 0.78
C TYR A 256 1.02 -6.24 -0.13
N LYS A 257 2.01 -5.35 -0.16
CA LYS A 257 3.35 -5.68 -0.63
C LYS A 257 4.18 -6.21 0.52
N LEU A 258 4.83 -7.34 0.32
CA LEU A 258 5.87 -7.81 1.22
C LEU A 258 7.13 -6.97 0.96
N GLN A 259 7.73 -6.45 2.02
CA GLN A 259 8.85 -5.50 1.94
C GLN A 259 10.11 -6.01 2.65
N ASN A 260 10.00 -6.99 3.54
CA ASN A 260 11.13 -7.68 4.15
C ASN A 260 10.64 -9.00 4.75
N TYR A 261 11.45 -10.05 4.63
CA TYR A 261 11.25 -11.33 5.32
C TYR A 261 12.61 -11.98 5.59
N ASP A 262 12.92 -12.22 6.87
CA ASP A 262 14.18 -12.83 7.31
C ASP A 262 14.00 -14.10 8.16
N GLY A 263 12.77 -14.59 8.28
CA GLY A 263 12.41 -15.72 9.14
C GLY A 263 11.88 -15.31 10.51
N ASN A 264 12.31 -14.16 11.05
CA ASN A 264 11.87 -13.63 12.35
C ASN A 264 11.09 -12.32 12.21
N THR A 265 11.29 -11.60 11.12
CA THR A 265 10.64 -10.34 10.77
C THR A 265 9.81 -10.55 9.50
N LEU A 266 8.57 -10.06 9.52
CA LEU A 266 7.73 -9.93 8.32
C LEU A 266 7.29 -8.48 8.21
N GLN A 267 7.66 -7.82 7.12
CA GLN A 267 7.22 -6.45 6.86
C GLN A 267 6.26 -6.40 5.67
N ILE A 268 5.08 -5.86 5.91
CA ILE A 268 4.04 -5.70 4.89
C ILE A 268 3.67 -4.23 4.72
N TYR A 269 3.22 -3.86 3.52
CA TYR A 269 2.86 -2.51 3.17
C TYR A 269 1.50 -2.45 2.48
N HIS A 270 0.56 -1.75 3.10
CA HIS A 270 -0.74 -1.44 2.53
C HIS A 270 -0.65 -0.19 1.66
N MET A 271 -0.73 -0.37 0.35
CA MET A 271 -0.47 0.72 -0.59
C MET A 271 -1.51 1.83 -0.52
N ASP A 272 -2.78 1.49 -0.29
CA ASP A 272 -3.87 2.46 -0.26
C ASP A 272 -3.77 3.37 0.97
N ASP A 273 -3.52 2.79 2.15
CA ASP A 273 -3.48 3.56 3.40
C ASP A 273 -2.09 4.11 3.75
N ASN A 274 -1.05 3.78 2.97
CA ASN A 274 0.36 4.09 3.27
C ASN A 274 0.93 3.43 4.52
N VAL A 275 0.32 2.34 4.98
CA VAL A 275 0.70 1.78 6.27
C VAL A 275 1.71 0.67 6.05
N ARG A 276 2.88 0.83 6.67
CA ARG A 276 3.85 -0.26 6.83
C ARG A 276 3.61 -0.89 8.19
N ILE A 277 3.63 -2.21 8.22
CA ILE A 277 3.52 -2.98 9.44
C ILE A 277 4.72 -3.90 9.47
N ARG A 278 5.52 -3.79 10.53
CA ARG A 278 6.61 -4.71 10.82
C ARG A 278 6.15 -5.64 11.93
N TYR A 279 6.09 -6.92 11.60
CA TYR A 279 5.81 -7.99 12.54
C TYR A 279 7.09 -8.67 12.99
N VAL A 280 7.03 -9.19 14.22
CA VAL A 280 7.99 -10.11 14.80
C VAL A 280 7.29 -11.47 14.95
N LYS A 281 8.01 -12.55 14.66
CA LYS A 281 7.50 -13.91 14.81
C LYS A 281 7.24 -14.24 16.28
N GLN A 282 6.18 -14.99 16.57
CA GLN A 282 5.77 -15.41 17.91
C GLN A 282 5.76 -16.93 18.03
#